data_AF-A0A2K3M0N8-F1
#
_entry.id   AF-A0A2K3M0N8-F1
#
_cell.length_a   1.000
_cell.length_b   1.000
_cell.length_c   1.000
_cell.angle_alpha   90.00
_cell.angle_beta   90.00
_cell.angle_gamma   90.00
#
_symmetry.space_group_name_H-M   'P 1'
#
loop_
_entity.id
_entity.type
_entity.pdbx_description
1 polymer ?
#
loop_
_entity_poly.entity_id
_entity_poly.type
_entity_poly.pdbx_seq_one_letter_code
_entity_poly.pdbx_strand_id
1 'polypeptide(L)' 'MDAIASELSELNKSGSSRGGSERSSSEDKDRGYFGGWVYHLGVNSLGREYCHLRFLFIRGKYVCMYKRDPHDNPAI' A
#
# COMPACT_ATOMS: atom_id res chain seq x y z
N MET A 1 37.64 6.08 -29.01
CA MET A 1 36.91 6.52 -30.20
C MET A 1 36.50 5.21 -30.85
N ASP A 2 35.37 4.63 -30.47
CA ASP A 2 34.04 5.17 -30.74
C ASP A 2 33.09 5.16 -29.54
N ALA A 3 32.09 6.02 -29.63
CA ALA A 3 31.17 6.41 -28.59
C ALA A 3 29.72 5.96 -28.92
N ILE A 4 28.89 5.93 -27.87
CA ILE A 4 27.42 6.07 -27.86
C ILE A 4 26.58 4.81 -28.15
N ALA A 5 26.06 4.24 -27.06
CA ALA A 5 24.68 3.76 -26.82
C ALA A 5 24.77 2.82 -25.59
N SER A 6 24.52 3.19 -24.33
CA SER A 6 23.48 4.07 -23.80
C SER A 6 22.17 4.00 -24.58
N GLU A 7 21.54 2.83 -24.59
CA GLU A 7 20.07 2.75 -24.51
C GLU A 7 19.64 1.34 -24.05
N LEU A 8 19.00 1.32 -22.88
CA LEU A 8 17.74 0.61 -22.63
C LEU A 8 17.69 -0.90 -22.99
N SER A 9 18.04 -1.81 -22.07
CA SER A 9 17.47 -3.18 -22.15
C SER A 9 17.59 -4.11 -20.94
N GLU A 10 18.11 -3.74 -19.76
CA GLU A 10 18.02 -4.66 -18.61
C GLU A 10 16.82 -4.36 -17.70
N LEU A 11 15.66 -4.67 -18.29
CA LEU A 11 14.36 -4.84 -17.65
C LEU A 11 14.38 -5.94 -16.58
N ASN A 12 13.62 -5.67 -15.52
CA ASN A 12 12.89 -6.64 -14.68
C ASN A 12 13.72 -7.69 -13.92
N LYS A 13 14.07 -7.35 -12.67
CA LYS A 13 14.13 -8.35 -11.60
C LYS A 13 13.01 -8.12 -10.58
N SER A 14 11.90 -8.79 -10.90
CA SER A 14 10.99 -9.50 -10.00
C SER A 14 11.11 -9.26 -8.50
N GLY A 15 9.98 -8.90 -7.88
CA GLY A 15 9.77 -9.15 -6.46
C GLY A 15 8.53 -8.48 -5.90
N SER A 16 7.35 -9.08 -6.11
CA SER A 16 6.51 -9.42 -4.95
C SER A 16 5.36 -10.32 -5.35
N SER A 17 5.28 -11.42 -4.62
CA SER A 17 4.33 -12.52 -4.73
C SER A 17 2.87 -12.07 -4.77
N ARG A 18 2.12 -12.71 -5.67
CA ARG A 18 0.67 -12.78 -5.66
C ARG A 18 0.22 -13.33 -4.30
N GLY A 19 -0.35 -12.47 -3.47
CA GLY A 19 -1.09 -12.86 -2.27
C GLY A 19 -2.52 -12.35 -2.42
N GLY A 20 -3.39 -13.19 -2.99
CA GLY A 20 -4.83 -12.98 -2.87
C GLY A 20 -5.18 -13.15 -1.39
N SER A 21 -5.44 -12.05 -0.70
CA SER A 21 -5.89 -12.08 0.69
C SER A 21 -7.31 -12.66 0.71
N GLU A 22 -7.41 -13.84 1.31
CA GLU A 22 -8.66 -14.49 1.65
C GLU A 22 -9.45 -13.54 2.54
N ARG A 23 -10.69 -13.27 2.14
CA ARG A 23 -11.61 -12.40 2.88
C ARG A 23 -11.98 -13.09 4.19
N SER A 24 -11.17 -12.92 5.23
CA SER A 24 -11.63 -13.13 6.60
C SER A 24 -12.50 -11.92 6.97
N SER A 25 -13.77 -11.97 6.57
CA SER A 25 -14.81 -11.12 7.14
C SER A 25 -15.03 -11.60 8.57
N SER A 26 -14.15 -11.21 9.49
CA SER A 26 -14.36 -11.40 10.92
C SER A 26 -15.51 -10.49 11.32
N GLU A 27 -16.67 -11.10 11.53
CA GLU A 27 -17.92 -10.47 11.93
C GLU A 27 -17.84 -9.99 13.39
N ASP A 28 -16.99 -8.99 13.68
CA ASP A 28 -16.96 -8.36 14.99
C ASP A 28 -18.07 -7.30 15.11
N LYS A 29 -19.25 -7.82 15.45
CA LYS A 29 -20.38 -7.09 16.04
C LYS A 29 -19.97 -6.42 17.36
N ASP A 30 -19.46 -5.21 17.31
CA ASP A 30 -19.96 -4.10 18.14
C ASP A 30 -19.23 -2.79 17.79
N ARG A 31 -19.95 -1.89 17.09
CA ARG A 31 -19.46 -0.63 16.51
C ARG A 31 -18.29 -0.82 15.53
N GLY A 32 -18.62 -1.48 14.42
CA GLY A 32 -17.71 -1.84 13.34
C GLY A 32 -16.79 -0.71 12.89
N TYR A 33 -15.50 -1.02 12.83
CA TYR A 33 -14.56 -0.26 12.03
C TYR A 33 -14.67 -0.77 10.58
N PHE A 34 -14.40 0.12 9.62
CA PHE A 34 -14.20 -0.27 8.23
C PHE A 34 -12.71 -0.25 7.96
N GLY A 35 -12.19 -1.31 7.35
CA GLY A 35 -10.77 -1.44 7.08
C GLY A 35 -10.49 -2.11 5.74
N GLY A 36 -9.37 -1.75 5.12
CA GLY A 36 -8.94 -2.40 3.88
C GLY A 36 -7.78 -1.71 3.19
N TRP A 37 -7.25 -2.37 2.16
CA TRP A 37 -6.16 -1.87 1.35
C TRP A 37 -6.64 -0.85 0.32
N VAL A 38 -5.98 0.30 0.28
CA VAL A 38 -6.24 1.37 -0.70
C VAL A 38 -4.94 1.88 -1.30
N TYR A 39 -4.99 2.40 -2.53
CA TYR A 39 -3.91 3.19 -3.09
C TYR A 39 -4.04 4.64 -2.66
N HIS A 40 -3.10 5.11 -1.84
CA HIS A 40 -2.95 6.51 -1.49
C HIS A 40 -2.23 7.22 -2.64
N LEU A 41 -2.98 8.01 -3.40
CA LEU A 41 -2.48 8.87 -4.46
C LEU A 41 -2.29 10.29 -3.94
N GLY A 42 -1.22 10.95 -4.36
CA GLY A 42 -1.03 12.36 -4.05
C GLY A 42 0.30 12.89 -4.52
N VAL A 43 0.55 14.15 -4.19
CA VAL A 43 1.82 14.84 -4.48
C VAL A 43 2.39 15.29 -3.14
N ASN A 44 3.66 15.00 -2.87
CA ASN A 44 4.30 15.44 -1.66
C ASN A 44 4.71 16.93 -1.75
N SER A 45 5.20 17.50 -0.65
CA SER A 45 5.64 18.91 -0.59
C SER A 45 6.77 19.27 -1.55
N LEU A 46 7.47 18.30 -2.13
CA LEU A 46 8.51 18.49 -3.15
C LEU A 46 7.94 18.46 -4.58
N GLY A 47 6.64 18.34 -4.75
CA GLY A 47 6.01 18.21 -6.07
C GLY A 47 6.14 16.82 -6.70
N ARG A 48 6.59 15.80 -5.94
CA ARG A 48 6.71 14.43 -6.46
C ARG A 48 5.44 13.66 -6.22
N GLU A 49 4.92 13.06 -7.28
CA GLU A 49 3.79 12.14 -7.22
C GLU A 49 4.14 10.89 -6.41
N TYR A 50 3.14 10.36 -5.71
CA TYR A 50 3.23 9.06 -5.07
C TYR A 50 1.95 8.25 -5.28
N CYS A 51 2.14 6.94 -5.35
CA CYS A 51 1.10 5.93 -5.34
C CYS A 51 1.53 4.84 -4.37
N HIS A 52 0.97 4.86 -3.15
CA HIS A 52 1.37 3.94 -2.08
C HIS A 52 0.21 3.05 -1.65
N LEU A 53 0.42 1.74 -1.68
CA LEU A 53 -0.49 0.80 -1.05
C LEU A 53 -0.42 0.95 0.47
N ARG A 54 -1.54 1.25 1.11
CA ARG A 54 -1.64 1.46 2.57
C ARG A 54 -2.93 0.85 3.10
N PHE A 55 -2.90 0.42 4.35
CA PHE A 55 -4.09 -0.05 5.04
C PHE A 55 -4.86 1.15 5.61
N LEU A 56 -6.11 1.32 5.19
CA LEU A 56 -7.03 2.33 5.68
C LEU A 56 -7.83 1.77 6.85
N PHE A 57 -7.96 2.54 7.92
CA PHE A 57 -8.78 2.21 9.08
C PHE A 57 -9.72 3.36 9.41
N ILE A 58 -11.02 3.10 9.41
CA ILE A 58 -12.08 4.08 9.70
C ILE A 58 -12.85 3.61 10.92
N ARG A 59 -12.89 4.44 11.97
CA ARG A 59 -13.69 4.18 13.17
C ARG A 59 -14.40 5.45 13.60
N GLY A 60 -15.72 5.49 13.40
CA GLY A 60 -16.51 6.70 13.62
C GLY A 60 -15.98 7.86 12.75
N LYS A 61 -15.57 8.96 13.39
CA LYS A 61 -15.00 10.15 12.72
C LYS A 61 -13.49 10.08 12.48
N TYR A 62 -12.83 9.00 12.92
CA TYR A 62 -11.38 8.88 12.86
C TYR A 62 -10.97 8.06 11.62
N VAL A 63 -9.99 8.58 10.89
CA VAL A 63 -9.38 7.93 9.73
C VAL A 63 -7.88 7.84 9.98
N CYS A 64 -7.33 6.63 9.88
CA CYS A 64 -5.91 6.36 10.02
C CYS A 64 -5.42 5.56 8.80
N MET A 65 -4.15 5.76 8.42
CA MET A 65 -3.50 4.99 7.36
C MET A 65 -2.20 4.40 7.86
N TYR A 66 -2.05 3.10 7.70
CA TYR A 66 -0.88 2.34 8.15
C TYR A 66 -0.09 1.80 6.96
N LYS A 67 1.21 1.59 7.15
CA LYS A 67 2.05 0.93 6.13
C LYS A 67 1.75 -0.57 6.00
N ARG A 68 1.15 -1.17 7.02
CA ARG A 68 0.78 -2.58 7.13
C ARG A 68 -0.58 -2.69 7.85
N ASP A 69 -1.25 -3.83 7.73
CA ASP A 69 -2.46 -4.09 8.51
C ASP A 69 -2.11 -4.13 10.01
N PRO A 70 -2.68 -3.24 10.84
CA PRO A 70 -2.45 -3.23 12.28
C PRO A 70 -3.02 -4.46 13.00
N HIS A 71 -3.95 -5.21 12.39
CA HIS A 71 -4.50 -6.44 13.00
C HIS A 71 -3.54 -7.62 12.83
N ASP A 72 -2.85 -7.70 11.70
CA ASP A 72 -1.83 -8.73 11.45
C ASP A 72 -0.52 -8.43 12.19
N ASN A 73 -0.22 -7.15 12.45
CA ASN A 73 1.00 -6.72 13.11
C ASN A 73 0.74 -5.60 14.13
N PRO A 74 0.16 -5.93 15.32
CA PRO A 74 -0.28 -4.94 16.31
C PRO A 74 0.85 -4.22 17.06
N ALA A 75 2.11 -4.62 16.86
CA ALA A 75 3.27 -4.11 17.61
C ALA A 75 4.02 -2.93 16.95
N ILE A 76 3.55 -2.39 15.80
CA ILE A 76 4.16 -1.26 15.09
C ILE A 76 3.12 -0.22 14.71
#